data_AF-S7PZ86-F1
#
_entry.id   AF-S7PZ86-F1
#
_cell.length_a   1.000
_cell.length_b   1.000
_cell.length_c   1.000
_cell.angle_alpha   90.00
_cell.angle_beta   90.00
_cell.angle_gamma   90.00
#
_symmetry.space_group_name_H-M   'P 1'
#
loop_
_entity.id
_entity.type
_entity.pdbx_description
1 polymer ?
#
loop_
_entity_poly.entity_id
_entity_poly.type
_entity_poly.pdbx_seq_one_letter_code
_entity_poly.pdbx_strand_id
1 'polypeptide(L)'
;MRFYTVALPLLAAMASIPSTIAGPIAYGICQTGCNALAVACYAGAGFTFGTVVAAPAAPAAVLACNAALGTSSAACATTALIAPIP
;
A
#
# COMPACT_ATOMS: atom_id res chain seq x y z
N MET A 1 33.54 0.77 10.02
CA MET A 1 33.32 1.70 11.16
C MET A 1 32.43 2.89 10.81
N ARG A 2 32.59 3.56 9.66
CA ARG A 2 31.80 4.75 9.27
C ARG A 2 30.30 4.48 8.97
N PHE A 3 29.95 3.25 8.60
CA PHE A 3 28.56 2.82 8.42
C PHE A 3 27.81 2.64 9.75
N TYR A 4 28.48 2.14 10.79
CA TYR A 4 27.88 1.91 12.11
C TYR A 4 27.55 3.23 12.83
N THR A 5 28.35 4.28 12.63
CA THR A 5 28.11 5.63 13.16
C THR A 5 26.86 6.31 12.61
N VAL A 6 26.36 5.89 11.44
CA VAL A 6 25.12 6.42 10.83
C VAL A 6 23.95 5.46 11.06
N ALA A 7 24.19 4.16 10.99
CA ALA A 7 23.16 3.14 11.19
C ALA A 7 22.60 3.14 12.62
N LEU A 8 23.45 3.33 13.63
CA LEU A 8 23.04 3.30 15.04
C LEU A 8 22.11 4.47 15.43
N PRO A 9 22.40 5.76 15.10
CA PRO A 9 21.45 6.84 15.38
C PRO A 9 20.18 6.74 14.53
N LEU A 10 20.25 6.20 13.31
CA LEU A 10 19.08 5.99 12.46
C LEU A 10 18.12 4.94 13.05
N LEU A 11 18.66 3.81 13.54
CA LEU A 11 17.87 2.80 14.24
C LEU A 11 17.30 3.33 15.57
N ALA A 12 18.09 4.09 16.33
CA ALA A 12 17.63 4.70 17.58
C ALA A 12 16.52 5.73 17.35
N ALA A 13 16.61 6.53 16.28
CA ALA A 13 15.57 7.47 15.87
C ALA A 13 14.28 6.73 15.47
N MET A 14 14.38 5.63 14.71
CA MET A 14 13.24 4.79 14.35
C MET A 14 12.59 4.11 15.57
N ALA A 15 13.37 3.75 16.59
CA ALA A 15 12.87 3.16 17.83
C ALA A 15 12.17 4.18 18.75
N SER A 16 12.41 5.48 18.55
CA SER A 16 11.83 6.56 19.35
C SER A 16 10.48 7.07 18.84
N ILE A 17 9.98 6.53 17.71
CA ILE A 17 8.69 6.92 17.15
C ILE A 17 7.60 6.27 18.01
N PRO A 18 6.75 7.05 18.72
CA PRO A 18 5.64 6.47 19.45
C PRO A 18 4.74 5.73 18.46
N SER A 19 4.37 4.49 18.79
CA SER A 19 3.37 3.73 18.04
C SER A 19 2.01 4.41 18.20
N THR A 20 1.67 5.31 17.28
CA THR A 20 0.35 5.96 17.28
C THR A 20 -0.71 4.95 16.86
N ILE A 21 -1.75 4.77 17.67
CA ILE A 21 -2.96 4.02 17.32
C ILE A 21 -3.70 4.83 16.25
N ALA A 22 -3.27 4.64 15.02
CA ALA A 22 -3.80 5.37 13.90
C ALA A 22 -4.84 4.55 13.13
N GLY A 23 -5.36 3.44 13.66
CA GLY A 23 -6.16 2.42 12.94
C GLY A 23 -6.84 2.90 11.65
N PRO A 24 -7.91 3.73 11.73
CA PRO A 24 -8.57 4.27 10.54
C PRO A 24 -7.70 5.19 9.65
N ILE A 25 -6.84 6.02 10.24
CA ILE A 25 -5.91 6.90 9.51
C ILE A 25 -4.82 6.08 8.80
N ALA A 26 -4.23 5.11 9.47
CA ALA A 26 -3.23 4.19 8.90
C ALA A 26 -3.84 3.36 7.77
N TYR A 27 -5.08 2.87 7.96
CA TYR A 27 -5.84 2.21 6.91
C TYR A 27 -6.06 3.14 5.71
N GLY A 28 -6.47 4.38 5.93
CA GLY A 28 -6.66 5.38 4.87
C GLY A 28 -5.39 5.69 4.08
N ILE A 29 -4.26 5.85 4.77
CA ILE A 29 -2.95 6.05 4.13
C ILE A 29 -2.55 4.82 3.31
N CYS A 30 -2.70 3.62 3.87
CA CYS A 30 -2.39 2.36 3.20
C CYS A 30 -3.24 2.18 1.92
N GLN A 31 -4.56 2.43 2.02
CA GLN A 31 -5.47 2.42 0.88
C GLN A 31 -5.09 3.44 -0.19
N THR A 32 -4.64 4.63 0.21
CA THR A 32 -4.18 5.65 -0.73
C THR A 32 -2.98 5.17 -1.52
N GLY A 33 -2.02 4.52 -0.85
CA GLY A 33 -0.86 3.90 -1.51
C GLY A 33 -1.26 2.77 -2.48
N CYS A 34 -2.21 1.93 -2.09
CA CYS A 34 -2.73 0.85 -2.93
C CYS A 34 -3.39 1.39 -4.21
N ASN A 35 -4.18 2.46 -4.09
CA ASN A 35 -4.79 3.13 -5.25
C ASN A 35 -3.73 3.79 -6.14
N ALA A 36 -2.69 4.41 -5.58
CA ALA A 36 -1.58 4.97 -6.36
C ALA A 36 -0.83 3.88 -7.16
N LEU A 37 -0.60 2.71 -6.54
CA LEU A 37 -0.04 1.54 -7.23
C LEU A 37 -0.94 1.06 -8.38
N ALA A 38 -2.25 1.01 -8.16
CA ALA A 38 -3.21 0.63 -9.20
C ALA A 38 -3.17 1.60 -10.39
N VAL A 39 -3.09 2.90 -10.14
CA VAL A 39 -2.91 3.92 -11.18
C VAL A 39 -1.62 3.69 -11.96
N ALA A 40 -0.50 3.44 -11.29
CA ALA A 40 0.78 3.17 -11.93
C ALA A 40 0.76 1.87 -12.76
N CYS A 41 0.13 0.81 -12.25
CA CYS A 41 -0.02 -0.47 -12.95
C CYS A 41 -0.84 -0.31 -14.23
N TYR A 42 -1.97 0.39 -14.16
CA TYR A 42 -2.81 0.71 -15.32
C TYR A 42 -2.05 1.54 -16.35
N ALA A 43 -1.34 2.59 -15.91
CA ALA A 43 -0.54 3.43 -16.78
C ALA A 43 0.55 2.62 -17.50
N GLY A 44 1.24 1.71 -16.79
CA GLY A 44 2.21 0.80 -17.38
C GLY A 44 1.60 -0.18 -18.40
N ALA A 45 0.31 -0.50 -18.25
CA ALA A 45 -0.46 -1.29 -19.21
C ALA A 45 -1.09 -0.46 -20.34
N GLY A 46 -0.93 0.87 -20.34
CA GLY A 46 -1.50 1.77 -21.35
C GLY A 46 -2.97 2.14 -21.13
N PHE A 47 -3.50 1.96 -19.92
CA PHE A 47 -4.89 2.28 -19.56
C PHE A 47 -4.95 3.39 -18.52
N THR A 48 -6.09 4.11 -18.50
CA THR A 48 -6.40 5.04 -17.40
C THR A 48 -7.20 4.30 -16.32
N PHE A 49 -6.81 4.48 -15.06
CA PHE A 49 -7.50 3.83 -13.95
C PHE A 49 -8.98 4.30 -13.87
N GLY A 50 -9.89 3.34 -13.66
CA GLY A 50 -11.33 3.61 -13.57
C GLY A 50 -12.06 3.79 -14.90
N THR A 51 -11.38 3.76 -16.05
CA THR A 51 -12.04 3.92 -17.36
C THR A 51 -12.40 2.61 -18.05
N VAL A 52 -11.89 1.48 -17.56
CA VAL A 52 -12.13 0.16 -18.15
C VAL A 52 -13.37 -0.46 -17.53
N VAL A 53 -14.33 -0.85 -18.37
CA VAL A 53 -15.55 -1.54 -17.95
C VAL A 53 -15.21 -2.98 -17.56
N ALA A 54 -15.65 -3.40 -16.37
CA ALA A 54 -15.52 -4.78 -15.94
C ALA A 54 -16.47 -5.67 -16.76
N ALA A 55 -15.91 -6.35 -17.76
CA ALA A 55 -16.62 -7.24 -18.67
C ALA A 55 -15.73 -8.45 -19.00
N PRO A 56 -16.28 -9.55 -19.55
CA PRO A 56 -15.49 -10.74 -19.91
C PRO A 56 -14.34 -10.46 -20.89
N ALA A 57 -14.47 -9.41 -21.71
CA ALA A 57 -13.44 -8.95 -22.64
C ALA A 57 -12.46 -7.93 -22.04
N ALA A 58 -12.49 -7.71 -20.71
CA ALA A 58 -11.57 -6.78 -20.06
C ALA A 58 -10.10 -7.26 -20.25
N PRO A 59 -9.15 -6.33 -20.46
CA PRO A 59 -7.75 -6.68 -20.64
C PRO A 59 -7.20 -7.46 -19.44
N ALA A 60 -6.48 -8.55 -19.69
CA ALA A 60 -5.90 -9.37 -18.62
C ALA A 60 -4.98 -8.57 -17.68
N ALA A 61 -4.22 -7.60 -18.22
CA ALA A 61 -3.37 -6.73 -17.43
C ALA A 61 -4.17 -5.86 -16.45
N VAL A 62 -5.32 -5.32 -16.87
CA VAL A 62 -6.22 -4.50 -16.04
C VAL A 62 -6.81 -5.35 -14.92
N LEU A 63 -7.27 -6.56 -15.23
CA LEU A 63 -7.77 -7.53 -14.25
C LEU A 63 -6.69 -7.87 -13.20
N ALA A 64 -5.45 -8.08 -13.64
CA ALA A 64 -4.32 -8.32 -12.75
C ALA A 64 -4.01 -7.11 -11.83
N CYS A 65 -4.01 -5.89 -12.37
CA CYS A 65 -3.84 -4.67 -11.57
C CYS A 65 -4.94 -4.53 -10.50
N ASN A 66 -6.19 -4.83 -10.84
CA ASN A 66 -7.30 -4.82 -9.88
C ASN A 66 -7.21 -5.91 -8.82
N ALA A 67 -6.76 -7.12 -9.19
CA ALA A 67 -6.54 -8.19 -8.24
C ALA A 67 -5.42 -7.84 -7.24
N ALA A 68 -4.34 -7.19 -7.73
CA ALA A 68 -3.27 -6.66 -6.89
C ALA A 68 -3.79 -5.56 -5.94
N LEU A 69 -4.58 -4.61 -6.45
CA LEU A 69 -5.26 -3.60 -5.63
C LEU A 69 -6.10 -4.26 -4.51
N GLY A 70 -6.96 -5.21 -4.85
CA GLY A 70 -7.79 -5.92 -3.87
C GLY A 70 -6.96 -6.64 -2.80
N THR A 71 -5.89 -7.32 -3.21
CA THR A 71 -4.96 -7.99 -2.27
C THR A 71 -4.30 -6.99 -1.32
N SER A 72 -3.82 -5.87 -1.86
CA SER A 72 -3.17 -4.82 -1.07
C SER A 72 -4.13 -4.13 -0.10
N SER A 73 -5.36 -3.82 -0.52
CA SER A 73 -6.39 -3.23 0.35
C SER A 73 -6.86 -4.21 1.43
N ALA A 74 -6.95 -5.51 1.13
CA ALA A 74 -7.25 -6.54 2.14
C ALA A 74 -6.13 -6.62 3.19
N ALA A 75 -4.86 -6.60 2.76
CA ALA A 75 -3.73 -6.54 3.68
C ALA A 75 -3.73 -5.27 4.54
N CYS A 76 -4.08 -4.11 3.97
CA CYS A 76 -4.27 -2.87 4.72
C CYS A 76 -5.38 -3.01 5.77
N ALA A 77 -6.51 -3.64 5.42
CA ALA A 77 -7.59 -3.87 6.37
C ALA A 77 -7.12 -4.78 7.53
N THR A 78 -6.42 -5.87 7.22
CA THR A 78 -5.91 -6.78 8.26
C THR A 78 -4.87 -6.12 9.16
N THR A 79 -3.93 -5.36 8.60
CA THR A 79 -2.75 -4.85 9.33
C THR A 79 -2.96 -3.48 9.96
N ALA A 80 -3.77 -2.63 9.33
CA ALA A 80 -3.97 -1.24 9.76
C ALA A 80 -5.37 -0.98 10.31
N LEU A 81 -6.38 -1.78 9.98
CA LEU A 81 -7.75 -1.57 10.46
C LEU A 81 -8.17 -2.56 11.57
N ILE A 82 -7.82 -3.85 11.44
CA ILE A 82 -8.32 -4.95 12.30
C ILE A 82 -7.24 -5.50 13.26
N ALA A 83 -5.95 -5.27 13.00
CA ALA A 83 -4.87 -5.86 13.80
C ALA A 83 -5.04 -5.60 15.31
N PRO A 84 -4.81 -6.60 16.18
CA PRO A 84 -4.79 -6.41 17.62
C PRO A 84 -3.65 -5.45 17.98
N ILE A 85 -4.04 -4.27 18.46
CA ILE A 85 -3.17 -3.34 19.18
C ILE A 85 -2.85 -3.97 20.55
N PRO A 86 -1.58 -3.98 21.00
CA PRO A 86 -1.27 -4.31 22.40
C PRO A 86 -1.99 -3.36 23.38
#